data_AF-G9PJG5-F1
#
_entry.id   AF-G9PJG5-F1
#
_cell.length_a   1.000
_cell.length_b   1.000
_cell.length_c   1.000
_cell.angle_alpha   90.00
_cell.angle_beta   90.00
_cell.angle_gamma   90.00
#
_symmetry.space_group_name_H-M   'P 1'
#
loop_
_entity.id
_entity.type
_entity.pdbx_description
1 polymer ?
#
loop_
_entity_poly.entity_id
_entity_poly.type
_entity_poly.pdbx_seq_one_letter_code
_entity_poly.pdbx_strand_id
1 'polypeptide(L)'
;SAAPSAEPTADPTATADPTVKPTEDPTVKPSEDPTVKPTADPSAAPSDKPTADPTAPADPSTAPSADPSAAPSDPPADSFTGWKTENDKKYYYQKGKKTTGWAEIEGHLYHFNDDGVMSTGRLTEGKLTYYFGSDGILRTDTWIDEGGHWYYADNHGALLTGMKKVGDHSYYFDKDGVMAAAQWVKSDDNWYYAEGSGALATSKWISVDGNWYYLRDNGVMALGLTQIGDHSYYFTGNGAMAENRWVNEDDKWYYANPGGAVATGWKMIGGAWYHFDDKGVMASKGWVASGGQWYYVEDSGAMAAGKWLDVNGHWYYFQPNGAMASGWKQVDGAWYYLQPSGAMATGWVMDGGKWYYLNANGSMATGWKQVDGTWYYLQPNGAMTTGWATIDGGQFYFHSSGALIR
;
A
#
# COMPACT_ATOMS: atom_id res chain seq x y z
N SER A 1 14.93 5.87 -49.04
CA SER A 1 15.76 6.50 -47.99
C SER A 1 15.23 7.88 -47.69
N ALA A 2 14.53 8.04 -46.57
CA ALA A 2 14.19 9.33 -45.98
C ALA A 2 13.91 9.07 -44.50
N ALA A 3 14.82 9.55 -43.66
CA ALA A 3 14.63 9.69 -42.22
C ALA A 3 14.33 11.17 -41.93
N PRO A 4 13.62 11.46 -40.84
CA PRO A 4 13.94 12.63 -40.05
C PRO A 4 14.28 12.24 -38.61
N SER A 5 15.45 12.70 -38.19
CA SER A 5 15.97 12.68 -36.83
C SER A 5 15.20 13.68 -35.97
N ALA A 6 14.80 13.27 -34.78
CA ALA A 6 14.24 14.13 -33.75
C ALA A 6 15.29 14.31 -32.64
N GLU A 7 15.59 15.56 -32.30
CA GLU A 7 16.06 15.97 -30.98
C GLU A 7 15.35 17.26 -30.60
N PRO A 8 14.94 17.37 -29.33
CA PRO A 8 15.42 18.53 -28.57
C PRO A 8 15.99 18.13 -27.22
N THR A 9 17.14 18.73 -26.92
CA THR A 9 17.86 18.73 -25.65
C THR A 9 17.11 19.64 -24.66
N ALA A 10 16.84 19.13 -23.45
CA ALA A 10 16.41 19.94 -22.33
C ALA A 10 17.08 19.44 -21.03
N ASP A 11 18.03 20.21 -20.53
CA ASP A 11 18.49 20.17 -19.14
C ASP A 11 17.41 20.79 -18.24
N PRO A 12 17.21 20.26 -17.03
CA PRO A 12 16.81 21.08 -15.90
C PRO A 12 17.90 21.12 -14.83
N THR A 13 18.32 22.36 -14.59
CA THR A 13 19.12 22.90 -13.49
C THR A 13 18.66 22.48 -12.10
N ALA A 14 19.66 22.37 -11.22
CA ALA A 14 19.59 22.02 -9.81
C ALA A 14 18.60 22.87 -8.98
N THR A 15 17.87 22.19 -8.10
CA THR A 15 17.01 22.79 -7.06
C THR A 15 17.84 23.10 -5.82
N ALA A 16 17.70 24.32 -5.32
CA ALA A 16 18.26 24.77 -4.04
C ALA A 16 17.40 24.28 -2.86
N ASP A 17 18.06 23.79 -1.82
CA ASP A 17 17.49 23.56 -0.48
C ASP A 17 17.01 24.85 0.17
N PRO A 18 15.96 24.75 1.01
CA PRO A 18 16.05 25.43 2.30
C PRO A 18 15.66 24.52 3.47
N THR A 19 16.65 24.27 4.33
CA THR A 19 16.50 23.85 5.73
C THR A 19 15.87 24.96 6.56
N VAL A 20 14.70 24.73 7.17
CA VAL A 20 14.29 25.44 8.41
C VAL A 20 13.52 24.48 9.32
N LYS A 21 14.09 24.21 10.49
CA LYS A 21 13.46 23.54 11.65
C LYS A 21 12.79 24.61 12.52
N PRO A 22 11.59 24.39 13.08
CA PRO A 22 11.15 25.11 14.28
C PRO A 22 11.24 24.21 15.51
N THR A 23 11.90 24.73 16.54
CA THR A 23 11.86 24.25 17.93
C THR A 23 11.13 25.34 18.72
N GLU A 24 10.14 25.00 19.54
CA GLU A 24 9.88 25.49 20.92
C GLU A 24 8.40 25.33 21.33
N ASP A 25 8.20 24.70 22.49
CA ASP A 25 6.96 24.56 23.27
C ASP A 25 6.47 25.92 23.82
N PRO A 26 5.20 26.00 24.27
CA PRO A 26 5.05 26.16 25.72
C PRO A 26 3.89 25.36 26.36
N THR A 27 4.24 24.83 27.54
CA THR A 27 3.45 24.24 28.62
C THR A 27 2.44 25.20 29.27
N VAL A 28 1.22 24.73 29.60
CA VAL A 28 0.53 24.95 30.90
C VAL A 28 -0.48 23.81 31.19
N LYS A 29 -0.42 23.22 32.40
CA LYS A 29 -1.34 22.21 33.01
C LYS A 29 -2.34 22.93 33.95
N PRO A 30 -3.58 22.43 34.19
CA PRO A 30 -3.91 21.74 35.47
C PRO A 30 -4.90 20.56 35.27
N SER A 31 -4.78 19.36 35.85
CA SER A 31 -4.77 18.85 37.25
C SER A 31 -6.08 19.01 38.04
N GLU A 32 -6.74 17.86 38.23
CA GLU A 32 -7.49 17.35 39.40
C GLU A 32 -9.03 17.45 39.48
N ASP A 33 -9.60 16.24 39.63
CA ASP A 33 -10.94 15.83 40.08
C ASP A 33 -11.29 16.39 41.48
N PRO A 34 -12.60 16.46 41.83
CA PRO A 34 -13.10 15.49 42.81
C PRO A 34 -14.53 14.96 42.58
N THR A 35 -14.67 13.67 42.95
CA THR A 35 -15.80 12.88 43.53
C THR A 35 -16.98 13.68 44.15
N VAL A 36 -18.25 13.24 44.21
CA VAL A 36 -18.86 12.10 44.98
C VAL A 36 -20.32 11.83 44.52
N LYS A 37 -20.79 10.57 44.59
CA LYS A 37 -22.17 10.03 44.40
C LYS A 37 -23.06 10.18 45.67
N PRO A 38 -24.41 10.23 45.59
CA PRO A 38 -25.23 9.21 46.30
C PRO A 38 -26.56 8.85 45.58
N THR A 39 -26.86 7.58 45.22
CA THR A 39 -27.56 6.45 45.93
C THR A 39 -29.07 6.29 45.66
N ALA A 40 -29.40 5.14 45.05
CA ALA A 40 -30.48 4.14 45.32
C ALA A 40 -31.95 4.52 45.66
N ASP A 41 -32.84 3.91 44.86
CA ASP A 41 -34.24 3.38 44.98
C ASP A 41 -34.66 2.78 46.36
N PRO A 42 -35.90 2.27 46.66
CA PRO A 42 -37.22 2.20 45.94
C PRO A 42 -38.50 2.38 46.82
N SER A 43 -39.73 2.19 46.25
CA SER A 43 -40.81 1.28 46.77
C SER A 43 -42.30 1.77 46.74
N ALA A 44 -43.15 0.92 46.13
CA ALA A 44 -44.51 0.41 46.46
C ALA A 44 -45.79 1.30 46.59
N ALA A 45 -46.89 0.76 46.00
CA ALA A 45 -48.33 1.10 46.16
C ALA A 45 -48.91 0.62 47.53
N PRO A 46 -50.18 0.92 47.97
CA PRO A 46 -51.43 0.33 47.43
C PRO A 46 -52.83 1.03 47.68
N SER A 47 -53.90 0.36 47.19
CA SER A 47 -55.29 0.14 47.73
C SER A 47 -56.55 0.95 47.31
N ASP A 48 -57.46 0.21 46.62
CA ASP A 48 -58.87 -0.20 46.91
C ASP A 48 -60.06 0.78 47.15
N LYS A 49 -61.05 0.66 46.22
CA LYS A 49 -62.54 0.53 46.28
C LYS A 49 -63.42 1.45 47.18
N PRO A 50 -64.67 1.75 46.76
CA PRO A 50 -65.78 0.88 47.18
C PRO A 50 -66.89 0.62 46.14
N THR A 51 -67.64 -0.44 46.43
CA THR A 51 -68.82 -1.04 45.77
C THR A 51 -70.14 -0.35 46.12
N ALA A 52 -71.12 -0.36 45.20
CA ALA A 52 -72.53 -0.70 45.48
C ALA A 52 -73.32 -0.93 44.17
N ASP A 53 -73.94 -2.10 44.06
CA ASP A 53 -75.17 -2.37 43.29
C ASP A 53 -76.35 -2.29 44.32
N PRO A 54 -77.64 -2.08 43.97
CA PRO A 54 -78.31 -2.88 42.94
C PRO A 54 -79.54 -2.25 42.19
N THR A 55 -80.08 -3.06 41.28
CA THR A 55 -81.52 -3.24 40.93
C THR A 55 -82.08 -2.50 39.68
N ALA A 56 -82.37 -3.28 38.63
CA ALA A 56 -83.37 -3.01 37.57
C ALA A 56 -84.75 -3.59 38.00
N PRO A 57 -85.89 -3.43 37.29
CA PRO A 57 -86.15 -2.80 35.97
C PRO A 57 -87.45 -1.94 35.89
N ALA A 58 -87.69 -1.24 34.77
CA ALA A 58 -89.03 -1.07 34.16
C ALA A 58 -88.96 -0.20 32.88
N ASP A 59 -89.49 -0.74 31.78
CA ASP A 59 -89.97 -0.01 30.60
C ASP A 59 -91.44 0.42 30.89
N PRO A 60 -91.90 1.61 30.49
CA PRO A 60 -92.70 1.67 29.26
C PRO A 60 -92.53 2.96 28.42
N SER A 61 -92.52 2.76 27.10
CA SER A 61 -93.10 3.59 26.03
C SER A 61 -93.95 4.81 26.45
N THR A 62 -93.59 6.00 25.97
CA THR A 62 -94.48 6.97 25.27
C THR A 62 -93.65 8.06 24.55
N ALA A 63 -94.00 8.38 23.30
CA ALA A 63 -93.68 9.66 22.63
C ALA A 63 -94.76 10.72 23.01
N PRO A 64 -94.65 12.05 22.75
CA PRO A 64 -93.73 12.75 21.84
C PRO A 64 -93.18 14.14 22.31
N SER A 65 -92.34 14.73 21.44
CA SER A 65 -92.23 16.18 21.13
C SER A 65 -91.65 17.17 22.16
N ALA A 66 -90.41 17.62 21.91
CA ALA A 66 -90.08 19.05 21.75
C ALA A 66 -88.63 19.20 21.25
N ASP A 67 -88.48 19.64 20.00
CA ASP A 67 -87.32 20.41 19.53
C ASP A 67 -87.53 21.87 20.00
N PRO A 68 -86.50 22.57 20.49
CA PRO A 68 -85.77 23.40 19.56
C PRO A 68 -84.25 23.41 19.79
N SER A 69 -83.52 23.12 18.73
CA SER A 69 -82.54 24.02 18.13
C SER A 69 -81.65 24.76 19.14
N ALA A 70 -80.61 24.05 19.59
CA ALA A 70 -79.36 24.68 19.95
C ALA A 70 -78.25 23.96 19.19
N ALA A 71 -77.70 24.64 18.19
CA ALA A 71 -76.47 24.24 17.53
C ALA A 71 -75.40 23.91 18.58
N PRO A 72 -74.54 22.90 18.37
CA PRO A 72 -73.37 22.74 19.21
C PRO A 72 -72.55 24.01 19.07
N SER A 73 -72.41 24.76 20.16
CA SER A 73 -71.51 25.90 20.21
C SER A 73 -70.11 25.39 19.87
N ASP A 74 -69.48 26.01 18.87
CA ASP A 74 -68.09 25.74 18.53
C ASP A 74 -67.25 25.71 19.81
N PRO A 75 -66.38 24.72 20.02
CA PRO A 75 -65.45 24.73 21.13
C PRO A 75 -64.63 26.03 21.08
N PRO A 76 -64.26 26.62 22.23
CA PRO A 76 -63.54 27.89 22.24
C PRO A 76 -62.27 27.77 21.38
N ALA A 77 -62.05 28.77 20.53
CA ALA A 77 -60.93 28.89 19.59
C ALA A 77 -59.54 28.75 20.26
N ASP A 78 -59.49 28.76 21.59
CA ASP A 78 -58.29 28.61 22.42
C ASP A 78 -57.92 27.14 22.76
N SER A 79 -58.63 26.14 22.21
CA SER A 79 -58.39 24.72 22.48
C SER A 79 -57.77 23.92 21.33
N PHE A 80 -57.62 24.53 20.14
CA PHE A 80 -57.16 23.83 18.94
C PHE A 80 -55.78 23.20 19.13
N THR A 81 -55.67 21.91 18.82
CA THR A 81 -54.42 21.15 18.78
C THR A 81 -54.36 20.40 17.46
N GLY A 82 -53.32 20.63 16.66
CA GLY A 82 -53.19 20.03 15.35
C GLY A 82 -52.42 20.88 14.35
N TRP A 83 -52.27 20.33 13.14
CA TRP A 83 -51.58 20.97 12.02
C TRP A 83 -52.41 22.09 11.38
N LYS A 84 -51.74 23.18 11.00
CA LYS A 84 -52.36 24.28 10.25
C LYS A 84 -51.37 24.85 9.23
N THR A 85 -51.87 25.15 8.03
CA THR A 85 -51.09 25.81 6.97
C THR A 85 -51.57 27.25 6.83
N GLU A 86 -50.65 28.21 6.92
CA GLU A 86 -50.93 29.64 6.76
C GLU A 86 -49.83 30.25 5.88
N ASN A 87 -50.19 30.92 4.78
CA ASN A 87 -49.25 31.54 3.84
C ASN A 87 -48.14 30.57 3.38
N ASP A 88 -48.53 29.37 2.94
CA ASP A 88 -47.65 28.27 2.50
C ASP A 88 -46.65 27.75 3.54
N LYS A 89 -46.79 28.16 4.80
CA LYS A 89 -46.00 27.67 5.94
C LYS A 89 -46.85 26.74 6.81
N LYS A 90 -46.25 25.64 7.26
CA LYS A 90 -46.89 24.69 8.19
C LYS A 90 -46.53 25.00 9.63
N TYR A 91 -47.52 24.89 10.51
CA TYR A 91 -47.43 25.09 11.96
C TYR A 91 -48.13 23.92 12.66
N TYR A 92 -47.68 23.59 13.87
CA TYR A 92 -48.45 22.77 14.79
C TYR A 92 -48.89 23.61 15.98
N TYR A 93 -50.17 23.52 16.32
CA TYR A 93 -50.73 24.19 17.48
C TYR A 93 -50.94 23.19 18.61
N GLN A 94 -50.61 23.58 19.84
CA GLN A 94 -50.97 22.87 21.07
C GLN A 94 -51.75 23.82 21.98
N LYS A 95 -53.00 23.48 22.29
CA LYS A 95 -53.91 24.31 23.12
C LYS A 95 -53.91 25.79 22.67
N GLY A 96 -54.10 26.00 21.37
CA GLY A 96 -54.17 27.33 20.75
C GLY A 96 -52.83 28.06 20.57
N LYS A 97 -51.69 27.51 21.00
CA LYS A 97 -50.36 28.13 20.84
C LYS A 97 -49.52 27.41 19.79
N LYS A 98 -48.74 28.17 19.00
CA LYS A 98 -47.77 27.59 18.06
C LYS A 98 -46.67 26.87 18.83
N THR A 99 -46.34 25.65 18.39
CA THR A 99 -45.18 24.89 18.87
C THR A 99 -43.90 25.49 18.27
N THR A 100 -42.85 25.61 19.08
CA THR A 100 -41.51 26.08 18.70
C THR A 100 -40.46 25.07 19.17
N GLY A 101 -39.31 25.00 18.50
CA GLY A 101 -38.25 24.05 18.79
C GLY A 101 -38.59 22.60 18.42
N TRP A 102 -37.93 21.67 19.09
CA TRP A 102 -38.13 20.23 18.91
C TRP A 102 -39.47 19.75 19.48
N ALA A 103 -40.21 18.98 18.69
CA ALA A 103 -41.48 18.40 19.13
C ALA A 103 -41.75 17.04 18.51
N GLU A 104 -42.17 16.09 19.33
CA GLU A 104 -42.67 14.79 18.88
C GLU A 104 -44.19 14.86 18.69
N ILE A 105 -44.65 14.55 17.48
CA ILE A 105 -46.05 14.60 17.09
C ILE A 105 -46.35 13.29 16.37
N GLU A 106 -47.32 12.54 16.88
CA GLU A 106 -47.77 11.28 16.27
C GLU A 106 -46.62 10.27 16.05
N GLY A 107 -45.61 10.27 16.93
CA GLY A 107 -44.45 9.37 16.85
C GLY A 107 -43.36 9.81 15.87
N HIS A 108 -43.46 11.01 15.30
CA HIS A 108 -42.46 11.60 14.43
C HIS A 108 -41.86 12.86 15.06
N LEU A 109 -40.55 13.05 14.90
CA LEU A 109 -39.86 14.22 15.44
C LEU A 109 -39.81 15.34 14.39
N TYR A 110 -40.23 16.53 14.81
CA TYR A 110 -40.25 17.76 14.04
C TYR A 110 -39.42 18.83 14.74
N HIS A 111 -39.02 19.83 13.97
CA HIS A 111 -38.48 21.08 14.50
C HIS A 111 -39.28 22.27 13.98
N PHE A 112 -39.48 23.27 14.81
CA PHE A 112 -40.17 24.52 14.47
C PHE A 112 -39.27 25.70 14.86
N ASN A 113 -39.16 26.71 14.01
CA ASN A 113 -38.41 27.92 14.37
C ASN A 113 -39.13 28.76 15.45
N ASP A 114 -38.54 29.88 15.86
CA ASP A 114 -39.10 30.76 16.90
C ASP A 114 -40.48 31.35 16.55
N ASP A 115 -40.81 31.45 15.25
CA ASP A 115 -42.13 31.87 14.75
C ASP A 115 -43.15 30.71 14.67
N GLY A 116 -42.72 29.50 15.01
CA GLY A 116 -43.48 28.26 14.96
C GLY A 116 -43.59 27.62 13.56
N VAL A 117 -42.79 28.06 12.60
CA VAL A 117 -42.75 27.51 11.24
C VAL A 117 -41.98 26.19 11.25
N MET A 118 -42.60 25.13 10.73
CA MET A 118 -41.99 23.80 10.61
C MET A 118 -40.75 23.84 9.71
N SER A 119 -39.65 23.27 10.19
CA SER A 119 -38.41 23.12 9.43
C SER A 119 -38.53 22.02 8.37
N THR A 120 -37.92 22.27 7.21
CA THR A 120 -37.70 21.31 6.13
C THR A 120 -36.28 21.48 5.59
N GLY A 121 -35.71 20.44 4.99
CA GLY A 121 -34.33 20.43 4.54
C GLY A 121 -33.33 20.40 5.71
N ARG A 122 -32.13 20.96 5.48
CA ARG A 122 -31.06 20.98 6.49
C ARG A 122 -31.29 22.05 7.56
N LEU A 123 -31.11 21.64 8.81
CA LEU A 123 -31.09 22.51 9.99
C LEU A 123 -29.79 22.28 10.75
N THR A 124 -29.02 23.34 11.00
CA THR A 124 -27.81 23.25 11.83
C THR A 124 -28.06 23.85 13.19
N GLU A 125 -27.88 23.06 14.24
CA GLU A 125 -27.95 23.49 15.63
C GLU A 125 -26.64 23.15 16.35
N GLY A 126 -25.97 24.18 16.85
CA GLY A 126 -24.64 24.03 17.46
C GLY A 126 -23.64 23.48 16.45
N LYS A 127 -23.16 22.24 16.68
CA LYS A 127 -22.19 21.54 15.81
C LYS A 127 -22.83 20.47 14.94
N LEU A 128 -24.14 20.22 15.08
CA LEU A 128 -24.84 19.15 14.41
C LEU A 128 -25.74 19.72 13.33
N THR A 129 -25.78 19.01 12.20
CA THR A 129 -26.72 19.29 11.12
C THR A 129 -27.71 18.13 11.07
N TYR A 130 -28.98 18.45 10.95
CA TYR A 130 -30.10 17.52 10.84
C TYR A 130 -30.77 17.70 9.48
N TYR A 131 -31.51 16.69 9.03
CA TYR A 131 -32.29 16.79 7.79
C TYR A 131 -33.75 16.43 8.03
N PHE A 132 -34.63 17.37 7.72
CA PHE A 132 -36.08 17.19 7.77
C PHE A 132 -36.60 17.01 6.34
N GLY A 133 -37.42 15.99 6.11
CA GLY A 133 -38.05 15.80 4.80
C GLY A 133 -38.98 16.97 4.41
N SER A 134 -39.50 16.94 3.19
CA SER A 134 -40.55 17.88 2.76
C SER A 134 -41.86 17.73 3.56
N ASP A 135 -42.04 16.58 4.19
CA ASP A 135 -43.06 16.26 5.19
C ASP A 135 -42.78 16.89 6.58
N GLY A 136 -41.58 17.44 6.80
CA GLY A 136 -41.10 18.00 8.06
C GLY A 136 -40.59 16.97 9.06
N ILE A 137 -40.58 15.69 8.70
CA ILE A 137 -40.16 14.61 9.60
C ILE A 137 -38.63 14.53 9.59
N LEU A 138 -38.01 14.45 10.78
CA LEU A 138 -36.58 14.21 10.91
C LEU A 138 -36.21 12.87 10.26
N ARG A 139 -35.21 12.88 9.38
CA ARG A 139 -34.62 11.66 8.84
C ARG A 139 -33.59 11.11 9.82
N THR A 140 -33.68 9.81 10.10
CA THR A 140 -32.78 9.07 10.99
C THR A 140 -32.41 7.74 10.35
N ASP A 141 -31.19 7.26 10.61
CA ASP A 141 -30.66 5.97 10.15
C ASP A 141 -30.84 5.72 8.64
N THR A 142 -30.66 6.76 7.83
CA THR A 142 -31.02 6.73 6.41
C THR A 142 -30.15 7.62 5.52
N TRP A 143 -30.06 7.22 4.26
CA TRP A 143 -29.40 7.98 3.21
C TRP A 143 -30.31 9.10 2.69
N ILE A 144 -29.71 10.24 2.40
CA ILE A 144 -30.37 11.43 1.88
C ILE A 144 -29.64 11.88 0.62
N ASP A 145 -30.38 12.06 -0.47
CA ASP A 145 -29.88 12.66 -1.72
C ASP A 145 -30.42 14.09 -1.83
N GLU A 146 -29.52 15.07 -1.80
CA GLU A 146 -29.82 16.48 -2.06
C GLU A 146 -29.06 16.92 -3.33
N GLY A 147 -29.69 16.70 -4.48
CA GLY A 147 -29.18 17.18 -5.76
C GLY A 147 -27.88 16.48 -6.20
N GLY A 148 -27.76 15.17 -5.95
CA GLY A 148 -26.58 14.36 -6.26
C GLY A 148 -25.55 14.32 -5.14
N HIS A 149 -25.72 15.11 -4.08
CA HIS A 149 -24.90 15.06 -2.88
C HIS A 149 -25.56 14.11 -1.89
N TRP A 150 -24.85 13.04 -1.54
CA TRP A 150 -25.34 12.03 -0.62
C TRP A 150 -24.89 12.35 0.80
N TYR A 151 -25.81 12.22 1.75
CA TYR A 151 -25.58 12.35 3.19
C TYR A 151 -26.14 11.13 3.89
N TYR A 152 -25.71 10.91 5.13
CA TYR A 152 -26.31 9.89 5.98
C TYR A 152 -26.67 10.50 7.33
N ALA A 153 -27.92 10.33 7.75
CA ALA A 153 -28.39 10.70 9.07
C ALA A 153 -28.23 9.50 10.02
N ASP A 154 -27.60 9.70 11.16
CA ASP A 154 -27.48 8.65 12.19
C ASP A 154 -28.82 8.34 12.88
N ASN A 155 -28.79 7.44 13.86
CA ASN A 155 -29.99 7.04 14.61
C ASN A 155 -30.60 8.15 15.47
N HIS A 156 -29.91 9.27 15.67
CA HIS A 156 -30.41 10.49 16.31
C HIS A 156 -30.70 11.61 15.29
N GLY A 157 -30.53 11.33 14.00
CA GLY A 157 -30.79 12.24 12.88
C GLY A 157 -29.68 13.23 12.57
N ALA A 158 -28.55 13.16 13.27
CA ALA A 158 -27.40 14.00 12.95
C ALA A 158 -26.71 13.49 11.69
N LEU A 159 -26.38 14.40 10.77
CA LEU A 159 -25.65 14.08 9.56
C LEU A 159 -24.19 13.73 9.90
N LEU A 160 -23.72 12.61 9.34
CA LEU A 160 -22.38 12.12 9.56
C LEU A 160 -21.31 13.01 8.91
N THR A 161 -20.16 13.15 9.59
CA THR A 161 -18.94 13.79 9.07
C THR A 161 -17.71 12.93 9.37
N GLY A 162 -16.67 13.08 8.56
CA GLY A 162 -15.43 12.31 8.58
C GLY A 162 -15.62 10.85 8.19
N MET A 163 -14.69 9.99 8.62
CA MET A 163 -14.79 8.54 8.41
C MET A 163 -15.84 7.93 9.33
N LYS A 164 -16.78 7.18 8.74
CA LYS A 164 -17.84 6.47 9.46
C LYS A 164 -18.16 5.14 8.79
N LYS A 165 -18.59 4.17 9.60
CA LYS A 165 -19.11 2.90 9.13
C LYS A 165 -20.63 2.97 9.06
N VAL A 166 -21.19 2.58 7.92
CA VAL A 166 -22.64 2.50 7.68
C VAL A 166 -22.94 1.12 7.10
N GLY A 167 -23.69 0.31 7.84
CA GLY A 167 -23.81 -1.12 7.55
C GLY A 167 -22.43 -1.80 7.55
N ASP A 168 -22.12 -2.53 6.48
CA ASP A 168 -20.85 -3.26 6.34
C ASP A 168 -19.70 -2.44 5.75
N HIS A 169 -19.98 -1.24 5.25
CA HIS A 169 -19.01 -0.44 4.50
C HIS A 169 -18.56 0.79 5.29
N SER A 170 -17.34 1.23 5.05
CA SER A 170 -16.83 2.52 5.53
C SER A 170 -17.02 3.58 4.46
N TYR A 171 -17.37 4.79 4.87
CA TYR A 171 -17.60 5.95 4.03
C TYR A 171 -16.84 7.13 4.61
N TYR A 172 -16.54 8.11 3.77
CA TYR A 172 -16.05 9.41 4.20
C TYR A 172 -17.07 10.48 3.84
N PHE A 173 -17.44 11.28 4.84
CA PHE A 173 -18.27 12.46 4.67
C PHE A 173 -17.42 13.69 4.94
N ASP A 174 -17.50 14.71 4.08
CA ASP A 174 -16.75 15.95 4.29
C ASP A 174 -17.28 16.76 5.49
N LYS A 175 -16.73 17.97 5.68
CA LYS A 175 -17.12 18.86 6.78
C LYS A 175 -18.60 19.30 6.71
N ASP A 176 -19.20 19.26 5.53
CA ASP A 176 -20.59 19.65 5.29
C ASP A 176 -21.52 18.41 5.28
N GLY A 177 -20.94 17.22 5.44
CA GLY A 177 -21.63 15.93 5.48
C GLY A 177 -21.78 15.26 4.13
N VAL A 178 -21.18 15.79 3.06
CA VAL A 178 -21.28 15.22 1.72
C VAL A 178 -20.39 14.00 1.63
N MET A 179 -20.97 12.87 1.22
CA MET A 179 -20.26 11.61 1.01
C MET A 179 -19.31 11.73 -0.19
N ALA A 180 -18.04 11.39 0.02
CA ALA A 180 -17.09 11.23 -1.07
C ALA A 180 -17.47 10.02 -1.94
N ALA A 181 -17.41 10.18 -3.27
CA ALA A 181 -17.61 9.12 -4.25
C ALA A 181 -16.67 9.30 -5.44
N ALA A 182 -16.17 8.19 -5.98
CA ALA A 182 -15.24 8.11 -7.12
C ALA A 182 -14.03 9.07 -6.99
N GLN A 183 -13.42 9.14 -5.81
CA GLN A 183 -12.36 10.10 -5.54
C GLN A 183 -11.42 9.65 -4.42
N TRP A 184 -10.20 10.21 -4.44
CA TRP A 184 -9.25 10.09 -3.35
C TRP A 184 -9.69 10.92 -2.14
N VAL A 185 -9.54 10.33 -0.96
CA VAL A 185 -9.83 10.96 0.33
C VAL A 185 -8.57 10.90 1.18
N LYS A 186 -8.19 12.03 1.76
CA LYS A 186 -7.14 12.08 2.77
C LYS A 186 -7.79 12.23 4.14
N SER A 187 -7.46 11.33 5.05
CA SER A 187 -7.81 11.44 6.48
C SER A 187 -6.55 11.23 7.29
N ASP A 188 -6.29 12.16 8.21
CA ASP A 188 -5.01 12.26 8.92
C ASP A 188 -3.85 12.31 7.91
N ASP A 189 -2.92 11.35 7.99
CA ASP A 189 -1.79 11.20 7.06
C ASP A 189 -1.96 10.09 6.02
N ASN A 190 -3.14 9.46 5.96
CA ASN A 190 -3.39 8.32 5.09
C ASN A 190 -4.33 8.67 3.93
N TRP A 191 -4.06 8.07 2.79
CA TRP A 191 -4.90 8.14 1.60
C TRP A 191 -5.79 6.92 1.48
N TYR A 192 -7.03 7.16 1.09
CA TYR A 192 -8.09 6.18 0.86
C TYR A 192 -8.76 6.50 -0.46
N TYR A 193 -9.45 5.53 -1.05
CA TYR A 193 -10.23 5.76 -2.26
C TYR A 193 -11.70 5.43 -2.03
N ALA A 194 -12.57 6.41 -2.22
CA ALA A 194 -14.01 6.21 -2.25
C ALA A 194 -14.43 5.75 -3.65
N GLU A 195 -15.04 4.57 -3.73
CA GLU A 195 -15.54 4.01 -4.99
C GLU A 195 -16.75 4.81 -5.50
N GLY A 196 -17.28 4.48 -6.69
CA GLY A 196 -18.46 5.17 -7.23
C GLY A 196 -19.70 5.07 -6.35
N SER A 197 -19.80 4.04 -5.51
CA SER A 197 -20.84 3.88 -4.49
C SER A 197 -20.59 4.68 -3.21
N GLY A 198 -19.43 5.33 -3.10
CA GLY A 198 -18.93 6.01 -1.90
C GLY A 198 -18.28 5.11 -0.85
N ALA A 199 -18.45 3.79 -0.95
CA ALA A 199 -17.76 2.86 -0.07
C ALA A 199 -16.24 2.98 -0.26
N LEU A 200 -15.49 3.02 0.84
CA LEU A 200 -14.04 3.05 0.82
C LEU A 200 -13.51 1.68 0.39
N ALA A 201 -12.63 1.68 -0.61
CA ALA A 201 -11.97 0.49 -1.13
C ALA A 201 -11.04 -0.14 -0.08
N THR A 202 -11.14 -1.46 0.10
CA THR A 202 -10.29 -2.25 1.01
C THR A 202 -9.83 -3.55 0.34
N SER A 203 -8.60 -3.98 0.60
CA SER A 203 -7.97 -5.21 0.07
C SER A 203 -8.09 -5.37 -1.45
N LYS A 204 -7.98 -4.28 -2.20
CA LYS A 204 -8.25 -4.31 -3.65
C LYS A 204 -7.35 -3.40 -4.46
N TRP A 205 -7.17 -3.81 -5.71
CA TRP A 205 -6.56 -2.99 -6.76
C TRP A 205 -7.58 -1.99 -7.30
N ILE A 206 -7.11 -0.77 -7.56
CA ILE A 206 -7.85 0.25 -8.30
C ILE A 206 -6.98 0.82 -9.41
N SER A 207 -7.63 1.29 -10.48
CA SER A 207 -6.97 2.02 -11.55
C SER A 207 -7.57 3.42 -11.63
N VAL A 208 -6.72 4.43 -11.50
CA VAL A 208 -7.11 5.85 -11.58
C VAL A 208 -6.15 6.53 -12.54
N ASP A 209 -6.69 7.15 -13.59
CA ASP A 209 -5.93 7.84 -14.64
C ASP A 209 -4.80 6.99 -15.25
N GLY A 210 -5.08 5.70 -15.45
CA GLY A 210 -4.12 4.74 -16.04
C GLY A 210 -3.04 4.24 -15.07
N ASN A 211 -3.03 4.70 -13.82
CA ASN A 211 -2.10 4.21 -12.80
C ASN A 211 -2.79 3.21 -11.88
N TRP A 212 -2.06 2.16 -11.48
CA TRP A 212 -2.55 1.15 -10.54
C TRP A 212 -2.17 1.51 -9.11
N TYR A 213 -3.11 1.32 -8.19
CA TYR A 213 -2.93 1.49 -6.76
C TYR A 213 -3.52 0.27 -6.04
N TYR A 214 -3.06 0.05 -4.82
CA TYR A 214 -3.65 -0.97 -3.95
C TYR A 214 -4.09 -0.35 -2.63
N LEU A 215 -5.32 -0.63 -2.22
CA LEU A 215 -5.82 -0.27 -0.90
C LEU A 215 -5.70 -1.51 -0.02
N ARG A 216 -5.02 -1.36 1.11
CA ARG A 216 -4.82 -2.42 2.10
C ARG A 216 -6.15 -2.81 2.76
N ASP A 217 -6.12 -3.80 3.62
CA ASP A 217 -7.29 -4.29 4.37
C ASP A 217 -7.98 -3.21 5.21
N ASN A 218 -7.19 -2.30 5.79
CA ASN A 218 -7.68 -1.13 6.50
C ASN A 218 -8.06 0.05 5.58
N GLY A 219 -8.01 -0.13 4.26
CA GLY A 219 -8.33 0.86 3.24
C GLY A 219 -7.22 1.87 2.93
N VAL A 220 -6.11 1.83 3.68
CA VAL A 220 -4.97 2.74 3.46
C VAL A 220 -4.27 2.37 2.16
N MET A 221 -3.99 3.36 1.34
CA MET A 221 -3.23 3.23 0.10
C MET A 221 -1.82 2.68 0.35
N ALA A 222 -1.42 1.71 -0.46
CA ALA A 222 -0.11 1.11 -0.42
C ALA A 222 0.99 2.09 -0.86
N LEU A 223 2.13 2.01 -0.18
CA LEU A 223 3.36 2.79 -0.42
C LEU A 223 4.55 1.85 -0.21
N GLY A 224 5.64 2.10 -0.92
CA GLY A 224 6.87 1.31 -0.87
C GLY A 224 6.67 -0.14 -1.32
N LEU A 225 7.61 -1.00 -0.92
CA LEU A 225 7.50 -2.45 -1.13
C LEU A 225 6.34 -3.04 -0.32
N THR A 226 5.35 -3.61 -1.01
CA THR A 226 4.16 -4.22 -0.40
C THR A 226 3.90 -5.60 -1.00
N GLN A 227 3.74 -6.61 -0.15
CA GLN A 227 3.38 -7.97 -0.55
C GLN A 227 1.87 -8.10 -0.72
N ILE A 228 1.43 -8.64 -1.86
CA ILE A 228 0.03 -8.84 -2.22
C ILE A 228 -0.11 -10.25 -2.81
N GLY A 229 -0.68 -11.16 -2.03
CA GLY A 229 -0.68 -12.59 -2.34
C GLY A 229 0.75 -13.13 -2.39
N ASP A 230 1.08 -13.86 -3.46
CA ASP A 230 2.39 -14.50 -3.65
C ASP A 230 3.46 -13.56 -4.23
N HIS A 231 3.11 -12.32 -4.56
CA HIS A 231 3.98 -11.38 -5.24
C HIS A 231 4.21 -10.12 -4.40
N SER A 232 5.38 -9.51 -4.56
CA SER A 232 5.66 -8.17 -4.02
C SER A 232 5.60 -7.14 -5.13
N TYR A 233 5.09 -5.95 -4.80
CA TYR A 233 4.93 -4.82 -5.70
C TYR A 233 5.56 -3.59 -5.05
N TYR A 234 6.07 -2.67 -5.85
CA TYR A 234 6.56 -1.40 -5.35
C TYR A 234 5.59 -0.28 -5.70
N PHE A 235 5.11 0.44 -4.69
CA PHE A 235 4.27 1.63 -4.86
C PHE A 235 5.11 2.88 -4.57
N THR A 236 5.12 3.83 -5.49
CA THR A 236 5.90 5.06 -5.33
C THR A 236 5.32 5.96 -4.23
N GLY A 237 5.97 7.08 -3.91
CA GLY A 237 5.51 7.99 -2.84
C GLY A 237 4.12 8.60 -3.04
N ASN A 238 3.58 8.56 -4.27
CA ASN A 238 2.19 8.96 -4.54
C ASN A 238 1.21 7.77 -4.60
N GLY A 239 1.68 6.55 -4.29
CA GLY A 239 0.90 5.32 -4.32
C GLY A 239 0.77 4.63 -5.67
N ALA A 240 1.25 5.23 -6.76
CA ALA A 240 1.20 4.56 -8.06
C ALA A 240 2.18 3.37 -8.07
N MET A 241 1.71 2.22 -8.53
CA MET A 241 2.51 1.00 -8.69
C MET A 241 3.56 1.23 -9.78
N ALA A 242 4.82 0.91 -9.47
CA ALA A 242 5.88 0.86 -10.47
C ALA A 242 5.66 -0.33 -11.42
N GLU A 243 5.86 -0.10 -12.72
CA GLU A 243 5.80 -1.14 -13.74
C GLU A 243 6.89 -0.91 -14.79
N ASN A 244 7.54 -2.00 -15.21
CA ASN A 244 8.58 -2.00 -16.25
C ASN A 244 9.70 -0.97 -16.02
N ARG A 245 10.19 -0.88 -14.78
CA ARG A 245 11.19 0.11 -14.38
C ARG A 245 12.03 -0.34 -13.20
N TRP A 246 13.23 0.22 -13.11
CA TRP A 246 14.04 0.18 -11.91
C TRP A 246 13.44 1.07 -10.82
N VAL A 247 13.62 0.64 -9.59
CA VAL A 247 13.27 1.37 -8.37
C VAL A 247 14.43 1.29 -7.39
N ASN A 248 14.73 2.40 -6.73
CA ASN A 248 15.72 2.47 -5.66
C ASN A 248 15.06 2.98 -4.39
N GLU A 249 15.29 2.29 -3.28
CA GLU A 249 14.84 2.66 -1.95
C GLU A 249 15.94 2.32 -0.95
N ASP A 250 16.48 3.32 -0.24
CA ASP A 250 17.55 3.14 0.77
C ASP A 250 18.73 2.28 0.27
N ASP A 251 19.30 2.65 -0.89
CA ASP A 251 20.39 1.93 -1.57
C ASP A 251 20.07 0.50 -2.03
N LYS A 252 18.81 0.05 -1.91
CA LYS A 252 18.34 -1.22 -2.44
C LYS A 252 17.67 -1.01 -3.79
N TRP A 253 18.11 -1.79 -4.77
CA TRP A 253 17.54 -1.76 -6.10
C TRP A 253 16.54 -2.89 -6.30
N TYR A 254 15.41 -2.56 -6.92
CA TYR A 254 14.37 -3.48 -7.33
C TYR A 254 14.09 -3.24 -8.82
N TYR A 255 13.59 -4.27 -9.50
CA TYR A 255 13.05 -4.11 -10.84
C TYR A 255 11.58 -4.52 -10.86
N ALA A 256 10.69 -3.57 -11.14
CA ALA A 256 9.28 -3.87 -11.36
C ALA A 256 9.11 -4.42 -12.78
N ASN A 257 8.67 -5.68 -12.89
CA ASN A 257 8.41 -6.32 -14.18
C ASN A 257 7.22 -5.68 -14.90
N PRO A 258 7.00 -6.01 -16.19
CA PRO A 258 5.66 -5.89 -16.77
C PRO A 258 4.64 -6.62 -15.87
N GLY A 259 3.52 -5.97 -15.57
CA GLY A 259 2.56 -6.42 -14.57
C GLY A 259 2.90 -6.03 -13.12
N GLY A 260 4.00 -5.30 -12.89
CA GLY A 260 4.32 -4.63 -11.62
C GLY A 260 5.00 -5.46 -10.55
N ALA A 261 4.90 -6.79 -10.59
CA ALA A 261 5.57 -7.65 -9.61
C ALA A 261 7.09 -7.43 -9.66
N VAL A 262 7.73 -7.30 -8.51
CA VAL A 262 9.20 -7.13 -8.43
C VAL A 262 9.90 -8.42 -8.85
N ALA A 263 11.01 -8.28 -9.56
CA ALA A 263 11.80 -9.42 -10.04
C ALA A 263 12.47 -10.16 -8.88
N THR A 264 12.54 -11.48 -9.00
CA THR A 264 13.29 -12.38 -8.12
C THR A 264 14.18 -13.29 -8.96
N GLY A 265 15.30 -13.75 -8.40
CA GLY A 265 16.27 -14.60 -9.10
C GLY A 265 16.96 -13.88 -10.27
N TRP A 266 17.39 -14.65 -11.28
CA TRP A 266 18.07 -14.12 -12.46
C TRP A 266 17.10 -13.48 -13.45
N LYS A 267 17.39 -12.24 -13.86
CA LYS A 267 16.59 -11.51 -14.85
C LYS A 267 17.46 -10.73 -15.83
N MET A 268 17.19 -10.91 -17.12
CA MET A 268 17.79 -10.11 -18.19
C MET A 268 17.04 -8.78 -18.33
N ILE A 269 17.75 -7.67 -18.17
CA ILE A 269 17.21 -6.29 -18.23
C ILE A 269 18.18 -5.44 -19.02
N GLY A 270 17.71 -4.80 -20.10
CA GLY A 270 18.56 -3.90 -20.90
C GLY A 270 19.82 -4.56 -21.49
N GLY A 271 19.80 -5.88 -21.71
CA GLY A 271 20.94 -6.63 -22.26
C GLY A 271 21.96 -7.13 -21.23
N ALA A 272 21.75 -6.89 -19.94
CA ALA A 272 22.56 -7.45 -18.86
C ALA A 272 21.71 -8.34 -17.94
N TRP A 273 22.34 -9.37 -17.36
CA TRP A 273 21.74 -10.20 -16.34
C TRP A 273 21.95 -9.60 -14.96
N TYR A 274 20.89 -9.57 -14.16
CA TYR A 274 20.90 -9.15 -12.77
C TYR A 274 20.33 -10.28 -11.91
N HIS A 275 20.76 -10.36 -10.66
CA HIS A 275 20.22 -11.32 -9.70
C HIS A 275 19.51 -10.58 -8.58
N PHE A 276 18.31 -11.02 -8.25
CA PHE A 276 17.48 -10.50 -7.16
C PHE A 276 17.26 -11.60 -6.13
N ASP A 277 17.24 -11.25 -4.84
CA ASP A 277 16.89 -12.19 -3.78
C ASP A 277 15.38 -12.52 -3.77
N ASP A 278 14.94 -13.30 -2.79
CA ASP A 278 13.54 -13.70 -2.62
C ASP A 278 12.60 -12.53 -2.28
N LYS A 279 13.15 -11.42 -1.78
CA LYS A 279 12.44 -10.17 -1.49
C LYS A 279 12.53 -9.16 -2.65
N GLY A 280 13.22 -9.53 -3.72
CA GLY A 280 13.41 -8.72 -4.92
C GLY A 280 14.52 -7.68 -4.82
N VAL A 281 15.41 -7.76 -3.83
CA VAL A 281 16.58 -6.88 -3.72
C VAL A 281 17.67 -7.35 -4.67
N MET A 282 18.15 -6.46 -5.53
CA MET A 282 19.23 -6.73 -6.46
C MET A 282 20.58 -6.89 -5.75
N ALA A 283 21.34 -7.90 -6.12
CA ALA A 283 22.75 -7.99 -5.75
C ALA A 283 23.56 -6.91 -6.50
N SER A 284 24.14 -5.95 -5.77
CA SER A 284 24.86 -4.80 -6.34
C SER A 284 26.36 -5.01 -6.51
N LYS A 285 26.97 -6.03 -5.90
CA LYS A 285 28.33 -6.52 -6.17
C LYS A 285 28.60 -7.82 -5.43
N GLY A 286 29.29 -8.75 -6.07
CA GLY A 286 29.85 -9.92 -5.42
C GLY A 286 29.40 -11.25 -6.00
N TRP A 287 29.68 -12.31 -5.24
CA TRP A 287 29.43 -13.68 -5.64
C TRP A 287 27.97 -14.08 -5.47
N VAL A 288 27.43 -14.74 -6.50
CA VAL A 288 26.08 -15.31 -6.48
C VAL A 288 26.20 -16.82 -6.71
N ALA A 289 25.73 -17.62 -5.75
CA ALA A 289 25.60 -19.07 -5.89
C ALA A 289 24.22 -19.39 -6.46
N SER A 290 24.16 -20.06 -7.60
CA SER A 290 22.90 -20.43 -8.26
C SER A 290 23.06 -21.70 -9.07
N GLY A 291 22.13 -22.65 -8.94
CA GLY A 291 22.14 -23.89 -9.74
C GLY A 291 23.41 -24.73 -9.60
N GLY A 292 24.10 -24.67 -8.45
CA GLY A 292 25.37 -25.37 -8.22
C GLY A 292 26.58 -24.71 -8.89
N GLN A 293 26.43 -23.51 -9.44
CA GLN A 293 27.49 -22.73 -10.07
C GLN A 293 27.68 -21.39 -9.35
N TRP A 294 28.85 -20.80 -9.55
CA TRP A 294 29.17 -19.47 -9.05
C TRP A 294 29.17 -18.47 -10.19
N TYR A 295 28.60 -17.30 -9.91
CA TYR A 295 28.55 -16.14 -10.79
C TYR A 295 29.08 -14.94 -10.01
N TYR A 296 29.41 -13.88 -10.72
CA TYR A 296 29.78 -12.61 -10.09
C TYR A 296 29.02 -11.47 -10.73
N VAL A 297 28.48 -10.59 -9.90
CA VAL A 297 27.87 -9.33 -10.32
C VAL A 297 28.81 -8.16 -9.96
N GLU A 298 29.00 -7.24 -10.89
CA GLU A 298 29.84 -6.05 -10.71
C GLU A 298 29.09 -4.95 -9.96
N ASP A 299 29.73 -3.80 -9.69
CA ASP A 299 29.15 -2.67 -8.91
C ASP A 299 27.79 -2.16 -9.45
N SER A 300 27.51 -2.36 -10.74
CA SER A 300 26.22 -2.02 -11.35
C SER A 300 25.13 -3.07 -11.11
N GLY A 301 25.45 -4.21 -10.50
CA GLY A 301 24.63 -5.42 -10.43
C GLY A 301 24.66 -6.29 -11.70
N ALA A 302 25.33 -5.84 -12.77
CA ALA A 302 25.43 -6.62 -14.00
C ALA A 302 26.33 -7.84 -13.81
N MET A 303 25.87 -8.98 -14.30
CA MET A 303 26.61 -10.24 -14.28
C MET A 303 27.84 -10.17 -15.18
N ALA A 304 29.00 -10.54 -14.65
CA ALA A 304 30.19 -10.77 -15.44
C ALA A 304 30.02 -12.01 -16.32
N ALA A 305 30.18 -11.86 -17.64
CA ALA A 305 30.04 -12.96 -18.59
C ALA A 305 31.04 -12.84 -19.74
N GLY A 306 31.64 -13.97 -20.12
CA GLY A 306 32.57 -14.06 -21.25
C GLY A 306 33.87 -13.28 -21.07
N LYS A 307 34.32 -13.05 -19.83
CA LYS A 307 35.45 -12.15 -19.54
C LYS A 307 36.29 -12.59 -18.34
N TRP A 308 37.52 -12.11 -18.32
CA TRP A 308 38.36 -12.08 -17.13
C TRP A 308 37.92 -10.97 -16.19
N LEU A 309 37.98 -11.23 -14.89
CA LEU A 309 37.69 -10.25 -13.85
C LEU A 309 38.62 -10.45 -12.66
N ASP A 310 39.20 -9.36 -12.17
CA ASP A 310 39.95 -9.33 -10.92
C ASP A 310 38.99 -9.10 -9.75
N VAL A 311 38.98 -10.03 -8.81
CA VAL A 311 38.20 -9.95 -7.57
C VAL A 311 39.16 -10.08 -6.40
N ASN A 312 39.44 -8.96 -5.73
CA ASN A 312 40.32 -8.86 -4.57
C ASN A 312 41.76 -9.39 -4.81
N GLY A 313 42.34 -9.11 -5.98
CA GLY A 313 43.71 -9.50 -6.33
C GLY A 313 43.83 -10.91 -6.92
N HIS A 314 42.70 -11.56 -7.20
CA HIS A 314 42.64 -12.87 -7.84
C HIS A 314 41.87 -12.78 -9.15
N TRP A 315 42.46 -13.30 -10.22
CA TRP A 315 41.82 -13.33 -11.53
C TRP A 315 40.89 -14.53 -11.65
N TYR A 316 39.69 -14.30 -12.16
CA TYR A 316 38.68 -15.31 -12.48
C TYR A 316 38.28 -15.17 -13.93
N TYR A 317 37.93 -16.27 -14.58
CA TYR A 317 37.30 -16.23 -15.90
C TYR A 317 35.83 -16.63 -15.78
N PHE A 318 34.93 -15.73 -16.17
CA PHE A 318 33.50 -16.01 -16.28
C PHE A 318 33.17 -16.42 -17.71
N GLN A 319 32.58 -17.58 -17.87
CA GLN A 319 32.18 -18.13 -19.16
C GLN A 319 31.09 -17.25 -19.82
N PRO A 320 30.78 -17.44 -21.12
CA PRO A 320 29.75 -16.64 -21.80
C PRO A 320 28.36 -16.68 -21.14
N ASN A 321 28.05 -17.75 -20.41
CA ASN A 321 26.82 -17.89 -19.63
C ASN A 321 26.92 -17.30 -18.20
N GLY A 322 28.04 -16.65 -17.87
CA GLY A 322 28.33 -16.08 -16.55
C GLY A 322 28.87 -17.04 -15.51
N ALA A 323 28.89 -18.35 -15.76
CA ALA A 323 29.40 -19.30 -14.79
C ALA A 323 30.93 -19.17 -14.66
N MET A 324 31.41 -19.06 -13.43
CA MET A 324 32.83 -19.08 -13.08
C MET A 324 33.48 -20.35 -13.61
N ALA A 325 34.59 -20.22 -14.33
CA ALA A 325 35.36 -21.35 -14.82
C ALA A 325 36.23 -21.98 -13.72
N SER A 326 36.44 -23.28 -13.82
CA SER A 326 37.38 -24.07 -13.02
C SER A 326 38.09 -25.08 -13.91
N GLY A 327 39.30 -25.51 -13.52
CA GLY A 327 40.15 -26.42 -14.30
C GLY A 327 40.81 -25.75 -15.50
N TRP A 328 41.22 -26.57 -16.47
CA TRP A 328 41.83 -26.10 -17.72
C TRP A 328 40.82 -25.36 -18.60
N LYS A 329 41.16 -24.13 -18.98
CA LYS A 329 40.35 -23.33 -19.91
C LYS A 329 41.23 -22.69 -20.97
N GLN A 330 40.82 -22.81 -22.22
CA GLN A 330 41.41 -22.04 -23.32
C GLN A 330 40.65 -20.73 -23.50
N VAL A 331 41.37 -19.60 -23.49
CA VAL A 331 40.84 -18.25 -23.74
C VAL A 331 41.79 -17.56 -24.70
N ASP A 332 41.26 -17.05 -25.82
CA ASP A 332 42.02 -16.35 -26.87
C ASP A 332 43.28 -17.11 -27.35
N GLY A 333 43.15 -18.44 -27.48
CA GLY A 333 44.21 -19.32 -27.96
C GLY A 333 45.22 -19.78 -26.89
N ALA A 334 45.27 -19.15 -25.73
CA ALA A 334 46.12 -19.55 -24.61
C ALA A 334 45.38 -20.45 -23.61
N TRP A 335 46.09 -21.42 -23.03
CA TRP A 335 45.56 -22.26 -21.95
C TRP A 335 45.84 -21.63 -20.58
N TYR A 336 44.86 -21.72 -19.69
CA TYR A 336 44.94 -21.26 -18.31
C TYR A 336 44.44 -22.39 -17.40
N TYR A 337 44.94 -22.42 -16.16
CA TYR A 337 44.41 -23.31 -15.13
C TYR A 337 43.71 -22.48 -14.05
N LEU A 338 42.41 -22.68 -13.90
CA LEU A 338 41.60 -22.08 -12.86
C LEU A 338 41.50 -23.11 -11.72
N GLN A 339 41.88 -22.74 -10.51
CA GLN A 339 41.80 -23.62 -9.34
C GLN A 339 40.34 -24.02 -9.07
N PRO A 340 40.06 -25.02 -8.20
CA PRO A 340 38.68 -25.35 -7.82
C PRO A 340 37.90 -24.16 -7.23
N SER A 341 38.59 -23.20 -6.62
CA SER A 341 38.04 -21.92 -6.15
C SER A 341 37.71 -20.94 -7.29
N GLY A 342 38.13 -21.23 -8.52
CA GLY A 342 38.04 -20.37 -9.70
C GLY A 342 39.23 -19.44 -9.91
N ALA A 343 40.08 -19.25 -8.89
CA ALA A 343 41.23 -18.35 -8.99
C ALA A 343 42.23 -18.88 -10.02
N MET A 344 42.69 -18.00 -10.92
CA MET A 344 43.68 -18.30 -11.93
C MET A 344 45.02 -18.64 -11.28
N ALA A 345 45.58 -19.80 -11.62
CA ALA A 345 46.87 -20.23 -11.14
C ALA A 345 48.01 -19.57 -11.92
N THR A 346 49.12 -19.31 -11.21
CA THR A 346 50.42 -18.94 -11.76
C THR A 346 51.49 -19.84 -11.16
N GLY A 347 52.58 -20.08 -11.88
CA GLY A 347 53.65 -20.98 -11.44
C GLY A 347 53.32 -22.45 -11.68
N TRP A 348 53.89 -23.33 -10.85
CA TRP A 348 53.73 -24.78 -11.00
C TRP A 348 52.34 -25.27 -10.56
N VAL A 349 51.70 -26.07 -11.40
CA VAL A 349 50.43 -26.76 -11.13
C VAL A 349 50.59 -28.25 -11.37
N MET A 350 50.16 -29.07 -10.41
CA MET A 350 50.03 -30.52 -10.57
C MET A 350 48.58 -30.85 -10.88
N ASP A 351 48.33 -31.47 -12.04
CA ASP A 351 47.01 -31.90 -12.46
C ASP A 351 47.11 -33.27 -13.12
N GLY A 352 46.26 -34.23 -12.72
CA GLY A 352 46.28 -35.59 -13.28
C GLY A 352 47.62 -36.33 -13.16
N GLY A 353 48.43 -36.03 -12.14
CA GLY A 353 49.76 -36.62 -11.93
C GLY A 353 50.86 -36.06 -12.83
N LYS A 354 50.60 -34.95 -13.54
CA LYS A 354 51.57 -34.25 -14.39
C LYS A 354 51.76 -32.83 -13.88
N TRP A 355 52.99 -32.33 -14.02
CA TRP A 355 53.31 -30.94 -13.73
C TRP A 355 53.15 -30.07 -14.97
N TYR A 356 52.65 -28.86 -14.76
CA TYR A 356 52.49 -27.82 -15.76
C TYR A 356 53.02 -26.50 -15.17
N TYR A 357 53.48 -25.59 -16.02
CA TYR A 357 53.91 -24.27 -15.58
C TYR A 357 53.03 -23.18 -16.21
N LEU A 358 52.43 -22.34 -15.38
CA LEU A 358 51.63 -21.18 -15.79
C LEU A 358 52.49 -19.92 -15.62
N ASN A 359 52.56 -19.09 -16.65
CA ASN A 359 53.31 -17.83 -16.61
C ASN A 359 52.66 -16.83 -15.63
N ALA A 360 53.32 -15.70 -15.39
CA ALA A 360 52.81 -14.67 -14.48
C ALA A 360 51.45 -14.08 -14.94
N ASN A 361 51.19 -14.08 -16.25
CA ASN A 361 49.88 -13.72 -16.82
C ASN A 361 48.89 -14.91 -16.86
N GLY A 362 49.22 -16.03 -16.24
CA GLY A 362 48.40 -17.25 -16.18
C GLY A 362 48.47 -18.17 -17.39
N SER A 363 49.09 -17.77 -18.50
CA SER A 363 49.14 -18.62 -19.69
C SER A 363 50.05 -19.83 -19.50
N MET A 364 49.62 -21.00 -19.96
CA MET A 364 50.39 -22.24 -19.88
C MET A 364 51.64 -22.15 -20.75
N ALA A 365 52.79 -22.42 -20.15
CA ALA A 365 54.07 -22.49 -20.85
C ALA A 365 54.21 -23.79 -21.64
N THR A 366 54.86 -23.69 -22.79
CA THR A 366 55.33 -24.81 -23.61
C THR A 366 56.78 -24.54 -24.02
N GLY A 367 57.51 -25.60 -24.39
CA GLY A 367 58.92 -25.54 -24.74
C GLY A 367 59.83 -25.33 -23.54
N TRP A 368 61.02 -24.79 -23.80
CA TRP A 368 62.03 -24.50 -22.78
C TRP A 368 61.58 -23.37 -21.85
N LYS A 369 61.65 -23.60 -20.54
CA LYS A 369 61.33 -22.60 -19.51
C LYS A 369 62.39 -22.60 -18.43
N GLN A 370 62.89 -21.41 -18.10
CA GLN A 370 63.73 -21.21 -16.92
C GLN A 370 62.89 -20.71 -15.75
N VAL A 371 63.01 -21.37 -14.59
CA VAL A 371 62.37 -20.99 -13.33
C VAL A 371 63.44 -21.01 -12.25
N ASP A 372 63.64 -19.87 -11.58
CA ASP A 372 64.64 -19.70 -10.52
C ASP A 372 66.04 -20.24 -10.88
N GLY A 373 66.48 -19.96 -12.11
CA GLY A 373 67.79 -20.37 -12.63
C GLY A 373 67.87 -21.82 -13.17
N THR A 374 66.85 -22.64 -12.92
CA THR A 374 66.77 -24.04 -13.38
C THR A 374 65.99 -24.16 -14.68
N TRP A 375 66.50 -24.96 -15.62
CA TRP A 375 65.84 -25.21 -16.90
C TRP A 375 64.90 -26.42 -16.83
N TYR A 376 63.72 -26.25 -17.42
CA TYR A 376 62.68 -27.25 -17.59
C TYR A 376 62.25 -27.27 -19.05
N TYR A 377 61.68 -28.39 -19.49
CA TYR A 377 61.02 -28.49 -20.78
C TYR A 377 59.57 -28.91 -20.60
N LEU A 378 58.66 -28.09 -21.10
CA LEU A 378 57.21 -28.34 -21.11
C LEU A 378 56.83 -28.82 -22.51
N GLN A 379 56.22 -29.99 -22.61
CA GLN A 379 55.78 -30.55 -23.89
C GLN A 379 54.75 -29.63 -24.58
N PRO A 380 54.42 -29.83 -25.87
CA PRO A 380 53.40 -29.02 -26.55
C PRO A 380 52.02 -29.03 -25.88
N ASN A 381 51.70 -30.09 -25.14
CA ASN A 381 50.49 -30.20 -24.31
C ASN A 381 50.66 -29.60 -22.90
N GLY A 382 51.78 -28.94 -22.62
CA GLY A 382 52.13 -28.30 -21.35
C GLY A 382 52.76 -29.22 -20.29
N ALA A 383 52.73 -30.54 -20.47
CA ALA A 383 53.22 -31.46 -19.45
C ALA A 383 54.76 -31.39 -19.32
N MET A 384 55.26 -31.23 -18.10
CA MET A 384 56.67 -31.19 -17.78
C MET A 384 57.34 -32.53 -18.12
N THR A 385 58.48 -32.46 -18.80
CA THR A 385 59.30 -33.62 -19.16
C THR A 385 60.14 -34.10 -17.98
N THR A 386 60.25 -35.42 -17.82
CA THR A 386 61.15 -36.09 -16.87
C THR A 386 61.87 -37.24 -17.58
N GLY A 387 63.08 -37.59 -17.14
CA GLY A 387 63.90 -38.65 -17.75
C GLY A 387 64.58 -38.21 -19.05
N TRP A 388 64.99 -39.19 -19.86
CA TRP A 388 65.59 -38.95 -21.18
C TRP A 388 64.56 -38.43 -22.19
N ALA A 389 64.90 -37.36 -22.89
CA ALA A 389 64.07 -36.80 -23.97
C ALA A 389 64.92 -36.26 -25.12
N THR A 390 64.40 -36.38 -26.35
CA THR A 390 64.99 -35.76 -27.54
C THR A 390 64.23 -34.49 -27.87
N ILE A 391 64.92 -33.35 -27.87
CA ILE A 391 64.35 -32.01 -28.10
C ILE A 391 65.19 -31.33 -29.18
N ASP A 392 64.58 -30.90 -30.28
CA ASP A 392 65.25 -30.25 -31.42
C ASP A 392 66.50 -31.01 -31.94
N GLY A 393 66.46 -32.35 -31.88
CA GLY A 393 67.56 -33.23 -32.30
C GLY A 393 68.65 -33.46 -31.26
N GLY A 394 68.62 -32.78 -30.10
CA GLY A 394 69.52 -33.03 -28.97
C GLY A 394 68.92 -33.98 -27.94
N GLN A 395 69.75 -34.79 -27.26
CA GLN A 395 69.33 -35.61 -26.13
C GLN A 395 69.60 -34.89 -24.80
N PHE A 396 68.58 -34.84 -23.95
CA PHE A 396 68.62 -34.21 -22.64
C PHE A 396 68.08 -35.17 -21.59
N TYR A 397 68.59 -35.08 -20.37
CA TYR A 397 68.05 -35.82 -19.23
C TYR A 397 67.53 -34.84 -18.17
N PHE A 398 66.30 -35.08 -17.73
CA PHE A 398 65.63 -34.31 -16.69
C PHE A 398 65.44 -35.18 -15.45
N HIS A 399 65.72 -34.63 -14.26
CA HIS A 399 65.40 -35.29 -12.99
C HIS A 399 63.89 -35.56 -12.86
N SER A 400 63.49 -36.36 -11.85
CA SER A 400 62.07 -36.55 -11.50
C SER A 400 61.37 -35.25 -11.10
N SER A 401 62.13 -34.24 -10.65
CA SER A 401 61.65 -32.87 -10.43
C SER A 401 61.47 -32.06 -11.71
N GLY A 402 61.87 -32.59 -12.87
CA GLY A 402 61.85 -31.91 -14.17
C GLY A 402 63.04 -30.99 -14.43
N ALA A 403 63.98 -30.86 -13.48
CA ALA A 403 65.18 -30.05 -13.66
C ALA A 403 66.13 -30.69 -14.69
N LEU A 404 66.57 -29.91 -15.68
CA LEU A 404 67.57 -30.32 -16.65
C LEU A 404 68.91 -30.59 -15.95
N ILE A 405 69.50 -31.75 -16.23
CA ILE A 405 70.89 -32.04 -15.85
C ILE A 405 71.82 -31.31 -16.83
N ARG A 406 72.69 -30.48 -16.28
CA ARG A 406 73.75 -29.78 -17.02
C ARG A 406 74.97 -30.67 -17.22
#